data_AF-A0A6J6Z2H5-F1
#
_entry.id   AF-A0A6J6Z2H5-F1
#
_cell.length_a   1.000
_cell.length_b   1.000
_cell.length_c   1.000
_cell.angle_alpha   90.00
_cell.angle_beta   90.00
_cell.angle_gamma   90.00
#
_symmetry.space_group_name_H-M   'P 1'
#
loop_
_entity.id
_entity.type
_entity.pdbx_description
1 polymer ?
#
loop_
_entity_poly.entity_id
_entity_poly.type
_entity_poly.pdbx_seq_one_letter_code
_entity_poly.pdbx_strand_id
1 'polypeptide(L)'
;MTATLEDWRVAARKGDVLSTTATYDSSRASWYESMGIMIVWMADTLNAADTLAAADPFTTAVDGPGELTHGHLAENDNHGGGVDTKYKYVDASQLPSQPAASPIDISDFIYAQGDMLRADPIPTVQAGGTITYNNVDAPLENGEWHTITACKAPCTGATGIAYPLADADISFDSGQLGDAGPPTAGRVTWSTPSDLPPGTYTYFCRIHPVMRGAFRIS
;
A
#
# COMPACT_ATOMS: atom_id res chain seq x y z
N MET A 1 17.73 5.82 9.50
CA MET A 1 17.65 7.00 8.61
C MET A 1 18.87 7.86 8.86
N THR A 2 19.43 8.54 7.85
CA THR A 2 20.50 9.53 8.06
C THR A 2 20.00 10.94 7.77
N ALA A 3 20.53 11.94 8.47
CA ALA A 3 20.35 13.36 8.20
C ALA A 3 21.70 14.02 7.93
N THR A 4 21.69 15.19 7.31
CA THR A 4 22.92 15.98 7.10
C THR A 4 23.48 16.47 8.44
N LEU A 5 24.78 16.73 8.49
CA LEU A 5 25.44 17.33 9.66
C LEU A 5 24.85 18.71 9.98
N GLU A 6 24.94 19.14 11.24
CA GLU A 6 24.42 20.44 11.69
C GLU A 6 25.05 21.63 10.93
N ASP A 7 26.31 21.50 10.51
CA ASP A 7 27.06 22.49 9.75
C ASP A 7 26.92 22.34 8.23
N TRP A 8 26.21 21.31 7.74
CA TRP A 8 25.98 21.10 6.31
C TRP A 8 24.98 22.13 5.77
N ARG A 9 25.45 23.03 4.92
CA ARG A 9 24.66 24.12 4.32
C ARG A 9 25.06 24.36 2.88
N VAL A 10 24.07 24.33 1.99
CA VAL A 10 24.27 24.53 0.55
C VAL A 10 23.53 25.79 0.11
N ALA A 11 24.25 26.68 -0.58
CA ALA A 11 23.66 27.89 -1.14
C ALA A 11 22.90 27.54 -2.42
N ALA A 12 21.58 27.69 -2.40
CA ALA A 12 20.73 27.61 -3.59
C ALA A 12 20.38 29.01 -4.08
N ARG A 13 20.47 29.24 -5.39
CA ARG A 13 20.11 30.48 -6.06
C ARG A 13 18.89 30.26 -6.95
N LYS A 14 18.22 31.37 -7.28
CA LYS A 14 17.15 31.34 -8.28
C LYS A 14 17.69 30.77 -9.60
N GLY A 15 17.05 29.70 -10.07
CA GLY A 15 17.42 29.01 -11.31
C GLY A 15 18.20 27.71 -11.08
N ASP A 16 18.67 27.45 -9.86
CA ASP A 16 19.31 26.17 -9.53
C ASP A 16 18.28 25.03 -9.53
N VAL A 17 18.75 23.82 -9.82
CA VAL A 17 17.93 22.60 -9.85
C VAL A 17 18.34 21.69 -8.70
N LEU A 18 17.41 21.43 -7.78
CA LEU A 18 17.55 20.40 -6.76
C LEU A 18 16.95 19.09 -7.28
N SER A 19 17.77 18.05 -7.37
CA SER A 19 17.34 16.70 -7.73
C SER A 19 17.49 15.74 -6.57
N THR A 20 16.52 14.86 -6.40
CA THR A 20 16.53 13.77 -5.41
C THR A 20 16.29 12.44 -6.10
N THR A 21 16.89 11.38 -5.58
CA THR A 21 16.64 10.00 -6.01
C THR A 21 16.36 9.15 -4.78
N ALA A 22 15.41 8.23 -4.91
CA ALA A 22 15.12 7.22 -3.91
C ALA A 22 15.19 5.84 -4.57
N THR A 23 15.75 4.87 -3.86
CA THR A 23 15.83 3.48 -4.31
C THR A 23 15.13 2.60 -3.28
N TYR A 24 14.32 1.66 -3.74
CA TYR A 24 13.64 0.67 -2.90
C TYR A 24 14.14 -0.72 -3.25
N ASP A 25 14.31 -1.55 -2.23
CA ASP A 25 14.29 -3.00 -2.42
C ASP A 25 12.83 -3.45 -2.46
N SER A 26 12.35 -3.79 -3.66
CA SER A 26 11.00 -4.30 -3.89
C SER A 26 10.91 -5.82 -3.93
N SER A 27 11.98 -6.54 -3.58
CA SER A 27 12.06 -8.00 -3.70
C SER A 27 11.01 -8.75 -2.88
N ARG A 28 10.52 -8.15 -1.79
CA ARG A 28 9.52 -8.75 -0.90
C ARG A 28 8.14 -8.12 -1.01
N ALA A 29 8.06 -6.82 -1.24
CA ALA A 29 6.81 -6.09 -1.37
C ALA A 29 7.03 -4.81 -2.18
N SER A 30 6.04 -4.47 -3.01
CA SER A 30 5.96 -3.20 -3.72
C SER A 30 4.53 -2.69 -3.72
N TRP A 31 4.38 -1.37 -3.73
CA TRP A 31 3.11 -0.66 -3.74
C TRP A 31 3.19 0.48 -4.75
N TYR A 32 2.04 0.82 -5.36
CA TYR A 32 1.95 1.91 -6.33
C TYR A 32 2.12 3.28 -5.67
N GLU A 33 2.03 3.40 -4.33
CA GLU A 33 2.42 4.60 -3.58
C GLU A 33 3.82 4.54 -2.95
N SER A 34 4.70 3.63 -3.37
CA SER A 34 6.11 3.66 -2.96
C SER A 34 6.71 5.03 -3.18
N MET A 35 6.94 5.74 -2.06
CA MET A 35 7.33 7.16 -2.08
C MET A 35 8.61 7.42 -1.30
N GLY A 36 9.41 8.33 -1.84
CA GLY A 36 10.74 8.66 -1.36
C GLY A 36 10.64 9.93 -0.60
N ILE A 37 10.63 9.84 0.71
CA ILE A 37 10.49 11.02 1.54
C ILE A 37 11.89 11.54 1.86
N MET A 38 12.24 12.67 1.25
CA MET A 38 13.40 13.47 1.62
C MET A 38 12.90 14.75 2.29
N ILE A 39 13.25 14.93 3.55
CA ILE A 39 12.93 16.15 4.30
C ILE A 39 14.08 17.14 4.09
N VAL A 40 13.78 18.33 3.57
CA VAL A 40 14.75 19.41 3.37
C VAL A 40 14.29 20.63 4.15
N TRP A 41 15.20 21.23 4.91
CA TRP A 41 15.00 22.51 5.57
C TRP A 41 15.62 23.63 4.71
N MET A 42 14.88 24.72 4.49
CA MET A 42 15.33 25.87 3.70
C MET A 42 15.13 27.15 4.49
N ALA A 43 16.10 28.06 4.41
CA ALA A 43 16.02 29.39 5.01
C ALA A 43 16.33 30.46 3.94
N ASP A 44 15.45 31.46 3.81
CA ASP A 44 15.57 32.54 2.82
C ASP A 44 16.67 33.54 3.16
N THR A 45 16.96 33.70 4.46
CA THR A 45 18.01 34.55 4.99
C THR A 45 18.65 33.86 6.18
N LEU A 46 19.98 33.78 6.18
CA LEU A 46 20.72 33.46 7.39
C LEU A 46 20.49 34.61 8.38
N ASN A 47 20.02 34.29 9.59
CA ASN A 47 19.91 35.24 10.69
C ASN A 47 21.25 35.99 10.86
N ALA A 48 21.27 37.26 11.24
CA ALA A 48 22.51 38.00 11.54
C ALA A 48 23.39 37.35 12.64
N ALA A 49 22.81 36.48 13.48
CA ALA A 49 23.49 35.64 14.46
C ALA A 49 24.00 34.30 13.89
N ASP A 50 23.61 33.94 12.66
CA ASP A 50 24.04 32.74 11.97
C ASP A 50 25.34 33.02 11.22
N THR A 51 26.44 32.53 11.77
CA THR A 51 27.80 32.77 11.28
C THR A 51 28.27 31.72 10.27
N LEU A 52 27.47 30.67 10.02
CA LEU A 52 27.84 29.59 9.13
C LEU A 52 27.58 29.98 7.67
N ALA A 53 28.66 30.07 6.88
CA ALA A 53 28.57 30.31 5.45
C ALA A 53 28.03 29.06 4.73
N ALA A 54 27.04 29.25 3.84
CA ALA A 54 26.57 28.19 2.95
C ALA A 54 27.55 28.00 1.77
N ALA A 55 27.89 26.76 1.46
CA ALA A 55 28.81 26.42 0.37
C ALA A 55 28.13 26.57 -1.00
N ASP A 56 28.84 27.11 -2.00
CA ASP A 56 28.38 27.12 -3.40
C ASP A 56 28.67 25.75 -4.04
N PRO A 57 27.63 24.94 -4.35
CA PRO A 57 27.81 23.55 -4.78
C PRO A 57 28.45 23.41 -6.18
N PHE A 58 28.54 24.51 -6.95
CA PHE A 58 29.19 24.51 -8.27
C PHE A 58 30.70 24.78 -8.18
N THR A 59 31.20 25.15 -7.00
CA THR A 59 32.63 25.43 -6.76
C THR A 59 33.20 24.63 -5.59
N THR A 60 32.33 24.14 -4.70
CA THR A 60 32.68 23.36 -3.52
C THR A 60 31.91 22.05 -3.54
N ALA A 61 32.59 20.93 -3.33
CA ALA A 61 31.92 19.65 -3.15
C ALA A 61 31.11 19.67 -1.83
N VAL A 62 29.82 19.35 -1.91
CA VAL A 62 28.90 19.37 -0.77
C VAL A 62 28.36 17.97 -0.45
N ASP A 63 28.78 16.95 -1.18
CA ASP A 63 28.44 15.56 -0.89
C ASP A 63 29.16 15.08 0.37
N GLY A 64 28.40 14.49 1.28
CA GLY A 64 28.93 13.95 2.52
C GLY A 64 28.01 12.88 3.09
N PRO A 65 28.55 11.90 3.83
CA PRO A 65 27.72 10.95 4.55
C PRO A 65 26.91 11.69 5.61
N GLY A 66 25.62 11.36 5.70
CA GLY A 66 24.79 11.84 6.79
C GLY A 66 25.09 11.14 8.12
N GLU A 67 24.65 11.74 9.22
CA GLU A 67 24.64 11.13 10.54
C GLU A 67 23.37 10.30 10.75
N LEU A 68 23.53 9.14 11.36
CA LEU A 68 22.40 8.27 11.71
C LEU A 68 21.51 8.97 12.75
N THR A 69 20.28 9.30 12.37
CA THR A 69 19.35 10.00 13.27
C THR A 69 18.81 9.09 14.37
N HIS A 70 18.67 7.81 14.06
CA HIS A 70 18.29 6.75 15.00
C HIS A 70 18.63 5.37 14.41
N GLY A 71 18.82 4.39 15.30
CA GLY A 71 18.92 2.98 14.94
C GLY A 71 17.55 2.37 14.62
N HIS A 72 17.46 1.05 14.72
CA HIS A 72 16.17 0.36 14.63
C HIS A 72 15.22 0.79 15.75
N LEU A 73 13.97 1.10 15.40
CA LEU A 73 12.94 1.52 16.36
C LEU A 73 12.09 0.31 16.75
N ALA A 74 11.75 0.18 18.03
CA ALA A 74 10.97 -0.95 18.55
C ALA A 74 9.56 -1.00 17.94
N GLU A 75 9.00 0.15 17.56
CA GLU A 75 7.73 0.26 16.86
C GLU A 75 7.73 -0.47 15.51
N ASN A 76 8.92 -0.64 14.89
CA ASN A 76 9.08 -1.35 13.63
C ASN A 76 9.20 -2.87 13.82
N ASP A 77 9.13 -3.41 15.03
CA ASP A 77 9.20 -4.86 15.28
C ASP A 77 7.86 -5.57 15.05
N ASN A 78 6.75 -4.84 14.88
CA ASN A 78 5.47 -5.47 14.56
C ASN A 78 5.36 -5.82 13.07
N HIS A 79 5.90 -6.97 12.69
CA HIS A 79 5.91 -7.44 11.31
C HIS A 79 4.57 -8.06 10.85
N GLY A 80 3.68 -8.42 11.79
CA GLY A 80 2.43 -9.11 11.48
C GLY A 80 2.62 -10.60 11.11
N GLY A 81 1.59 -11.20 10.51
CA GLY A 81 1.57 -12.60 10.04
C GLY A 81 1.38 -13.66 11.13
N GLY A 82 1.58 -13.30 12.40
CA GLY A 82 1.25 -14.15 13.55
C GLY A 82 -0.26 -14.31 13.79
N VAL A 83 -0.63 -14.92 14.91
CA VAL A 83 -2.05 -15.07 15.28
C VAL A 83 -2.70 -13.69 15.47
N ASP A 84 -3.79 -13.44 14.75
CA ASP A 84 -4.57 -12.21 14.92
C ASP A 84 -5.54 -12.31 16.10
N THR A 85 -5.26 -11.54 17.16
CA THR A 85 -6.11 -11.45 18.35
C THR A 85 -7.11 -10.28 18.30
N LYS A 86 -6.95 -9.36 17.33
CA LYS A 86 -7.71 -8.11 17.22
C LYS A 86 -8.87 -8.23 16.23
N TYR A 87 -8.58 -8.59 14.98
CA TYR A 87 -9.55 -8.60 13.89
C TYR A 87 -10.22 -9.97 13.71
N LYS A 88 -9.62 -11.06 14.25
CA LYS A 88 -10.23 -12.41 14.27
C LYS A 88 -10.81 -12.86 12.93
N TYR A 89 -10.05 -12.68 11.85
CA TYR A 89 -10.46 -13.09 10.51
C TYR A 89 -10.88 -14.55 10.45
N VAL A 90 -12.01 -14.81 9.79
CA VAL A 90 -12.46 -16.18 9.52
C VAL A 90 -11.58 -16.83 8.45
N ASP A 91 -11.30 -18.12 8.59
CA ASP A 91 -10.68 -18.89 7.52
C ASP A 91 -11.72 -19.20 6.44
N ALA A 92 -11.72 -18.39 5.37
CA ALA A 92 -12.65 -18.49 4.26
C ALA A 92 -12.60 -19.84 3.51
N SER A 93 -11.51 -20.61 3.66
CA SER A 93 -11.43 -21.95 3.06
C SER A 93 -12.44 -22.93 3.65
N GLN A 94 -12.92 -22.68 4.88
CA GLN A 94 -13.84 -23.54 5.61
C GLN A 94 -15.30 -23.10 5.49
N LEU A 95 -15.57 -21.95 4.86
CA LEU A 95 -16.91 -21.39 4.79
C LEU A 95 -17.71 -21.90 3.58
N PRO A 96 -19.05 -21.98 3.71
CA PRO A 96 -19.93 -22.29 2.59
C PRO A 96 -19.83 -21.23 1.49
N SER A 97 -20.28 -21.59 0.29
CA SER A 97 -20.35 -20.67 -0.85
C SER A 97 -21.78 -20.23 -1.15
N GLN A 98 -21.91 -19.03 -1.71
CA GLN A 98 -23.12 -18.49 -2.32
C GLN A 98 -22.80 -17.84 -3.66
N PRO A 99 -23.73 -17.81 -4.63
CA PRO A 99 -23.50 -17.10 -5.89
C PRO A 99 -23.07 -15.65 -5.65
N ALA A 100 -22.03 -15.20 -6.36
CA ALA A 100 -21.56 -13.83 -6.28
C ALA A 100 -22.63 -12.85 -6.79
N ALA A 101 -22.80 -11.74 -6.07
CA ALA A 101 -23.48 -10.56 -6.59
C ALA A 101 -22.67 -9.95 -7.75
N SER A 102 -23.34 -9.16 -8.60
CA SER A 102 -22.70 -8.47 -9.70
C SER A 102 -23.26 -7.05 -9.84
N PRO A 103 -22.51 -6.00 -9.46
CA PRO A 103 -21.19 -6.06 -8.81
C PRO A 103 -21.26 -6.47 -7.32
N ILE A 104 -20.12 -6.82 -6.74
CA ILE A 104 -19.88 -6.77 -5.30
C ILE A 104 -19.36 -5.37 -4.97
N ASP A 105 -20.13 -4.60 -4.22
CA ASP A 105 -19.71 -3.26 -3.82
C ASP A 105 -18.63 -3.31 -2.73
N ILE A 106 -17.73 -2.33 -2.77
CA ILE A 106 -16.76 -2.00 -1.73
C ILE A 106 -17.21 -0.68 -1.15
N SER A 107 -17.65 -0.72 0.12
CA SER A 107 -18.25 0.41 0.81
C SER A 107 -17.86 0.40 2.29
N ASP A 108 -17.66 1.56 2.90
CA ASP A 108 -17.32 1.72 4.32
C ASP A 108 -16.15 0.82 4.73
N PHE A 109 -15.10 0.74 3.90
CA PHE A 109 -13.93 -0.12 4.13
C PHE A 109 -14.27 -1.61 4.24
N ILE A 110 -15.29 -2.10 3.53
CA ILE A 110 -15.73 -3.49 3.56
C ILE A 110 -16.05 -4.01 2.16
N TYR A 111 -15.72 -5.28 1.88
CA TYR A 111 -16.24 -5.98 0.71
C TYR A 111 -17.65 -6.52 1.03
N ALA A 112 -18.69 -6.07 0.32
CA ALA A 112 -20.08 -6.41 0.67
C ALA A 112 -20.37 -7.92 0.69
N GLN A 113 -19.61 -8.72 -0.07
CA GLN A 113 -19.57 -10.16 0.02
C GLN A 113 -18.13 -10.66 0.12
N GLY A 114 -17.92 -11.72 0.89
CA GLY A 114 -16.61 -12.37 1.03
C GLY A 114 -15.65 -11.69 2.00
N ASP A 115 -16.02 -10.57 2.62
CA ASP A 115 -15.21 -9.90 3.64
C ASP A 115 -14.94 -10.81 4.85
N MET A 116 -13.67 -11.05 5.17
CA MET A 116 -13.24 -12.02 6.16
C MET A 116 -13.47 -11.58 7.62
N LEU A 117 -13.91 -10.35 7.88
CA LEU A 117 -14.39 -9.94 9.21
C LEU A 117 -15.86 -10.29 9.42
N ARG A 118 -16.62 -10.51 8.33
CA ARG A 118 -18.07 -10.68 8.35
C ARG A 118 -18.58 -11.97 7.73
N ALA A 119 -17.78 -12.63 6.89
CA ALA A 119 -18.26 -13.62 5.93
C ALA A 119 -18.95 -14.83 6.57
N ASP A 120 -20.19 -15.01 6.14
CA ASP A 120 -20.96 -16.27 6.12
C ASP A 120 -22.13 -16.03 5.15
N PRO A 121 -22.18 -16.57 3.90
CA PRO A 121 -21.20 -17.34 3.07
C PRO A 121 -20.25 -16.56 2.12
N ILE A 122 -19.29 -17.26 1.48
CA ILE A 122 -18.28 -16.73 0.50
C ILE A 122 -18.84 -16.65 -0.95
N PRO A 123 -18.64 -15.54 -1.68
CA PRO A 123 -19.10 -15.42 -3.07
C PRO A 123 -18.39 -16.41 -4.00
N THR A 124 -19.14 -17.05 -4.90
CA THR A 124 -18.64 -18.02 -5.86
C THR A 124 -19.14 -17.75 -7.27
N VAL A 125 -18.31 -18.11 -8.24
CA VAL A 125 -18.63 -18.14 -9.68
C VAL A 125 -18.11 -19.46 -10.27
N GLN A 126 -18.71 -19.91 -11.38
CA GLN A 126 -18.24 -21.09 -12.11
C GLN A 126 -16.89 -20.81 -12.80
N ALA A 127 -16.08 -21.86 -13.00
CA ALA A 127 -14.87 -21.77 -13.83
C ALA A 127 -15.16 -21.14 -15.20
N GLY A 128 -14.31 -20.20 -15.63
CA GLY A 128 -14.54 -19.39 -16.83
C GLY A 128 -15.32 -18.10 -16.59
N GLY A 129 -15.96 -17.94 -15.43
CA GLY A 129 -16.68 -16.72 -15.05
C GLY A 129 -15.81 -15.71 -14.30
N THR A 130 -16.37 -14.54 -14.04
CA THR A 130 -15.69 -13.44 -13.33
C THR A 130 -16.58 -12.89 -12.22
N ILE A 131 -15.94 -12.31 -11.20
CA ILE A 131 -16.61 -11.51 -10.18
C ILE A 131 -16.22 -10.06 -10.43
N THR A 132 -17.22 -9.18 -10.53
CA THR A 132 -17.01 -7.74 -10.71
C THR A 132 -17.15 -7.04 -9.37
N TYR A 133 -16.16 -6.25 -9.02
CA TYR A 133 -16.17 -5.36 -7.86
C TYR A 133 -16.42 -3.92 -8.32
N ASN A 134 -17.07 -3.14 -7.46
CA ASN A 134 -17.33 -1.73 -7.67
C ASN A 134 -16.96 -0.96 -6.39
N ASN A 135 -16.00 -0.05 -6.49
CA ASN A 135 -15.65 0.82 -5.37
C ASN A 135 -16.63 1.99 -5.31
N VAL A 136 -17.59 1.92 -4.38
CA VAL A 136 -18.54 3.01 -4.15
C VAL A 136 -17.99 4.09 -3.22
N ASP A 137 -16.89 3.81 -2.50
CA ASP A 137 -16.17 4.79 -1.68
C ASP A 137 -15.29 5.72 -2.54
N ALA A 138 -15.01 5.34 -3.80
CA ALA A 138 -14.13 6.10 -4.70
C ALA A 138 -14.38 7.62 -4.81
N PRO A 139 -15.63 8.13 -4.86
CA PRO A 139 -15.92 9.56 -4.92
C PRO A 139 -16.08 10.22 -3.55
N LEU A 140 -15.96 9.49 -2.44
CA LEU A 140 -16.11 10.02 -1.09
C LEU A 140 -14.86 10.82 -0.68
N GLU A 141 -15.08 11.86 0.12
CA GLU A 141 -14.05 12.80 0.58
C GLU A 141 -13.12 13.29 -0.55
N ASN A 142 -11.80 13.08 -0.43
CA ASN A 142 -10.80 13.38 -1.44
C ASN A 142 -10.38 12.14 -2.25
N GLY A 143 -11.19 11.08 -2.22
CA GLY A 143 -10.93 9.79 -2.84
C GLY A 143 -10.59 8.71 -1.81
N GLU A 144 -11.54 7.80 -1.58
CA GLU A 144 -11.32 6.58 -0.79
C GLU A 144 -11.16 5.39 -1.75
N TRP A 145 -9.91 5.05 -2.04
CA TRP A 145 -9.59 4.02 -3.02
C TRP A 145 -9.23 2.70 -2.35
N HIS A 146 -9.69 1.62 -2.97
CA HIS A 146 -9.49 0.27 -2.49
C HIS A 146 -8.87 -0.61 -3.57
N THR A 147 -8.25 -1.71 -3.14
CA THR A 147 -7.76 -2.74 -4.05
C THR A 147 -8.34 -4.10 -3.75
N ILE A 148 -8.25 -4.98 -4.75
CA ILE A 148 -8.42 -6.42 -4.65
C ILE A 148 -7.07 -7.00 -5.04
N THR A 149 -6.22 -7.26 -4.05
CA THR A 149 -4.87 -7.75 -4.25
C THR A 149 -4.76 -9.16 -3.68
N ALA A 150 -4.33 -10.12 -4.51
CA ALA A 150 -4.19 -11.51 -4.10
C ALA A 150 -3.24 -11.66 -2.91
N CYS A 151 -3.64 -12.45 -1.92
CA CYS A 151 -2.87 -12.78 -0.72
C CYS A 151 -2.86 -14.29 -0.54
N LYS A 152 -1.75 -14.84 -0.07
CA LYS A 152 -1.67 -16.28 0.17
C LYS A 152 -2.68 -16.70 1.25
N ALA A 153 -3.50 -17.70 0.91
CA ALA A 153 -4.45 -18.29 1.84
C ALA A 153 -3.71 -18.91 3.06
N PRO A 154 -4.26 -18.80 4.28
CA PRO A 154 -5.62 -18.32 4.60
C PRO A 154 -5.75 -16.80 4.72
N CYS A 155 -4.67 -16.02 4.57
CA CYS A 155 -4.68 -14.56 4.73
C CYS A 155 -5.26 -14.04 6.07
N THR A 156 -5.14 -14.81 7.17
CA THR A 156 -5.76 -14.50 8.48
C THR A 156 -4.80 -13.93 9.53
N GLY A 157 -3.51 -13.78 9.21
CA GLY A 157 -2.49 -13.35 10.19
C GLY A 157 -2.68 -11.91 10.68
N ALA A 158 -2.09 -11.54 11.81
CA ALA A 158 -2.16 -10.19 12.35
C ALA A 158 -1.57 -9.16 11.37
N THR A 159 -2.22 -8.02 11.19
CA THR A 159 -1.66 -6.92 10.38
C THR A 159 -0.41 -6.34 11.05
N GLY A 160 0.63 -6.09 10.27
CA GLY A 160 1.86 -5.41 10.68
C GLY A 160 2.60 -4.82 9.49
N ILE A 161 3.81 -4.33 9.69
CA ILE A 161 4.58 -3.64 8.65
C ILE A 161 4.96 -4.54 7.45
N ALA A 162 4.81 -5.86 7.59
CA ALA A 162 5.18 -6.84 6.57
C ALA A 162 4.07 -7.88 6.29
N TYR A 163 2.82 -7.63 6.68
CA TYR A 163 1.70 -8.52 6.42
C TYR A 163 0.33 -7.79 6.41
N PRO A 164 -0.59 -8.12 5.49
CA PRO A 164 -0.51 -9.15 4.44
C PRO A 164 0.47 -8.85 3.31
N LEU A 165 0.85 -9.89 2.56
CA LEU A 165 1.72 -9.80 1.39
C LEU A 165 0.94 -10.16 0.12
N ALA A 166 1.39 -9.60 -1.01
CA ALA A 166 0.89 -9.97 -2.33
C ALA A 166 1.66 -11.18 -2.88
N ASP A 167 1.58 -12.29 -2.16
CA ASP A 167 2.41 -13.49 -2.35
C ASP A 167 1.59 -14.75 -2.66
N ALA A 168 0.36 -14.57 -3.15
CA ALA A 168 -0.47 -15.68 -3.60
C ALA A 168 0.18 -16.43 -4.77
N ASP A 169 0.03 -17.76 -4.78
CA ASP A 169 0.56 -18.62 -5.84
C ASP A 169 0.01 -18.21 -7.24
N ILE A 170 -1.23 -17.72 -7.28
CA ILE A 170 -1.82 -17.06 -8.43
C ILE A 170 -2.04 -15.58 -8.09
N SER A 171 -1.27 -14.72 -8.74
CA SER A 171 -1.29 -13.28 -8.50
C SER A 171 -2.38 -12.58 -9.31
N PHE A 172 -3.09 -11.67 -8.66
CA PHE A 172 -3.94 -10.67 -9.31
C PHE A 172 -3.92 -9.38 -8.49
N ASP A 173 -4.13 -8.26 -9.16
CA ASP A 173 -4.24 -6.95 -8.52
C ASP A 173 -5.18 -6.07 -9.34
N SER A 174 -6.16 -5.47 -8.67
CA SER A 174 -7.04 -4.49 -9.29
C SER A 174 -6.35 -3.15 -9.54
N GLY A 175 -5.26 -2.85 -8.83
CA GLY A 175 -4.81 -1.47 -8.63
C GLY A 175 -5.83 -0.64 -7.84
N GLN A 176 -5.47 0.60 -7.49
CA GLN A 176 -6.36 1.52 -6.78
C GLN A 176 -7.61 1.82 -7.59
N LEU A 177 -8.75 1.31 -7.13
CA LEU A 177 -10.04 1.57 -7.76
C LEU A 177 -10.47 3.01 -7.49
N GLY A 178 -10.12 3.90 -8.40
CA GLY A 178 -10.41 5.32 -8.38
C GLY A 178 -10.15 5.92 -9.76
N ASP A 179 -10.59 7.15 -9.98
CA ASP A 179 -10.49 7.85 -11.27
C ASP A 179 -9.91 9.28 -11.18
N ALA A 180 -9.43 9.69 -9.99
CA ALA A 180 -8.89 11.04 -9.75
C ALA A 180 -7.42 11.23 -10.20
N GLY A 181 -6.91 10.42 -11.13
CA GLY A 181 -5.51 10.44 -11.58
C GLY A 181 -4.57 9.60 -10.68
N PRO A 182 -3.24 9.60 -10.92
CA PRO A 182 -2.30 8.79 -10.16
C PRO A 182 -2.40 9.06 -8.64
N PRO A 183 -2.32 8.02 -7.78
CA PRO A 183 -1.96 6.62 -8.08
C PRO A 183 -3.14 5.72 -8.51
N THR A 184 -4.30 6.27 -8.85
CA THR A 184 -5.46 5.47 -9.26
C THR A 184 -5.22 4.69 -10.56
N ALA A 185 -5.98 3.60 -10.72
CA ALA A 185 -6.00 2.81 -11.94
C ALA A 185 -6.90 3.40 -13.04
N GLY A 186 -7.46 4.60 -12.84
CA GLY A 186 -8.34 5.29 -13.79
C GLY A 186 -9.71 4.62 -13.99
N ARG A 187 -10.16 3.83 -13.00
CA ARG A 187 -11.43 3.10 -13.01
C ARG A 187 -11.88 2.79 -11.59
N VAL A 188 -13.19 2.76 -11.36
CA VAL A 188 -13.80 2.42 -10.06
C VAL A 188 -14.28 0.96 -9.98
N THR A 189 -14.28 0.24 -11.11
CA THR A 189 -14.67 -1.18 -11.18
C THR A 189 -13.51 -2.07 -11.63
N TRP A 190 -13.54 -3.33 -11.24
CA TRP A 190 -12.60 -4.35 -11.71
C TRP A 190 -13.21 -5.73 -11.63
N SER A 191 -12.86 -6.60 -12.58
CA SER A 191 -13.30 -7.99 -12.60
C SER A 191 -12.12 -8.94 -12.41
N THR A 192 -12.34 -10.03 -11.67
CA THR A 192 -11.34 -11.10 -11.52
C THR A 192 -10.96 -11.68 -12.90
N PRO A 193 -9.74 -12.22 -13.07
CA PRO A 193 -9.40 -12.99 -14.26
C PRO A 193 -10.40 -14.14 -14.48
N SER A 194 -10.76 -14.39 -15.73
CA SER A 194 -11.74 -15.43 -16.10
C SER A 194 -11.13 -16.83 -16.18
N ASP A 195 -9.80 -16.92 -16.23
CA ASP A 195 -9.01 -18.14 -16.41
C ASP A 195 -8.48 -18.70 -15.08
N LEU A 196 -8.96 -18.20 -13.95
CA LEU A 196 -8.62 -18.74 -12.64
C LEU A 196 -9.07 -20.21 -12.53
N PRO A 197 -8.19 -21.14 -12.13
CA PRO A 197 -8.59 -22.51 -11.86
C PRO A 197 -9.56 -22.60 -10.68
N PRO A 198 -10.33 -23.69 -10.53
CA PRO A 198 -11.16 -23.91 -9.35
C PRO A 198 -10.34 -23.81 -8.06
N GLY A 199 -10.87 -23.09 -7.07
CA GLY A 199 -10.15 -22.83 -5.83
C GLY A 199 -10.76 -21.70 -5.00
N THR A 200 -10.28 -21.56 -3.77
CA THR A 200 -10.58 -20.42 -2.89
C THR A 200 -9.43 -19.42 -2.98
N TYR A 201 -9.77 -18.17 -3.28
CA TYR A 201 -8.81 -17.09 -3.45
C TYR A 201 -9.02 -16.06 -2.35
N THR A 202 -7.96 -15.77 -1.59
CA THR A 202 -7.95 -14.70 -0.59
C THR A 202 -7.27 -13.45 -1.14
N TYR A 203 -7.73 -12.29 -0.70
CA TYR A 203 -7.22 -11.01 -1.13
C TYR A 203 -7.34 -9.96 -0.02
N PHE A 204 -6.70 -8.82 -0.22
CA PHE A 204 -6.74 -7.68 0.70
C PHE A 204 -6.67 -6.36 -0.05
N CYS A 205 -7.01 -5.26 0.64
CA CYS A 205 -6.73 -3.91 0.17
C CYS A 205 -5.31 -3.52 0.62
N ARG A 206 -4.42 -3.12 -0.29
CA ARG A 206 -3.03 -2.81 0.06
C ARG A 206 -2.91 -1.58 0.96
N ILE A 207 -3.66 -0.52 0.68
CA ILE A 207 -3.65 0.72 1.49
C ILE A 207 -4.49 0.59 2.77
N HIS A 208 -5.43 -0.36 2.80
CA HIS A 208 -6.24 -0.70 3.97
C HIS A 208 -6.08 -2.19 4.34
N PRO A 209 -4.91 -2.65 4.86
CA PRO A 209 -4.60 -4.07 5.04
C PRO A 209 -5.54 -4.87 5.95
N VAL A 210 -6.39 -4.15 6.69
CA VAL A 210 -7.44 -4.73 7.52
C VAL A 210 -8.64 -5.22 6.70
N MET A 211 -8.84 -4.70 5.49
CA MET A 211 -9.84 -5.16 4.54
C MET A 211 -9.31 -6.41 3.88
N ARG A 212 -9.96 -7.55 4.15
CA ARG A 212 -9.59 -8.83 3.58
C ARG A 212 -10.82 -9.52 3.08
N GLY A 213 -10.72 -10.17 1.95
CA GLY A 213 -11.83 -10.88 1.37
C GLY A 213 -11.41 -12.21 0.78
N ALA A 214 -12.42 -12.99 0.42
CA ALA A 214 -12.23 -14.20 -0.34
C ALA A 214 -13.36 -14.42 -1.33
N PHE A 215 -13.05 -15.13 -2.41
CA PHE A 215 -14.03 -15.66 -3.35
C PHE A 215 -13.66 -17.08 -3.76
N ARG A 216 -14.60 -17.79 -4.39
CA ARG A 216 -14.39 -19.14 -4.89
C ARG A 216 -14.69 -19.25 -6.39
N ILE A 217 -13.83 -20.00 -7.07
CA ILE A 217 -14.10 -20.52 -8.40
C ILE A 217 -14.46 -22.00 -8.25
N SER A 218 -15.64 -22.38 -8.74
CA SER A 218 -16.19 -23.76 -8.65
C SER A 218 -16.26 -24.46 -9.99
#